data_AF-J3F2T4-F1
#
_entry.id   AF-J3F2T4-F1
#
_cell.length_a   1.000
_cell.length_b   1.000
_cell.length_c   1.000
_cell.angle_alpha   90.00
_cell.angle_beta   90.00
_cell.angle_gamma   90.00
#
_symmetry.space_group_name_H-M   'P 1'
#
loop_
_entity.id
_entity.type
_entity.pdbx_description
1 polymer ?
#
loop_
_entity_poly.entity_id
_entity_poly.type
_entity_poly.pdbx_seq_one_letter_code
_entity_poly.pdbx_strand_id
1 'polypeptide(L)'
;MKLKGIGLSEAVYYAGIKLIGWNLLTHANLRWDDWLRKNSRTAPWLTAIEHIIVTPGMHNTHHGWGGPDGKNYCNFSIMFSFFDWIFGTLHCPQGRPKNYGLPGENAHWAEEVFYPFYRSKSKSLKHQAPELKDAVER
;
A
#
# COMPACT_ATOMS: atom_id res chain seq x y z
N MET A 1 36.92 -14.23 21.43
CA MET A 1 36.37 -13.06 20.70
C MET A 1 34.88 -12.99 21.01
N LYS A 2 34.44 -12.11 21.94
CA LYS A 2 33.00 -11.94 22.23
C LYS A 2 32.41 -11.01 21.17
N LEU A 3 31.55 -11.53 20.30
CA LEU A 3 30.69 -10.70 19.46
C LEU A 3 29.83 -9.85 20.42
N LYS A 4 30.12 -8.55 20.52
CA LYS A 4 29.22 -7.61 21.19
C LYS A 4 27.92 -7.62 20.40
N GLY A 5 26.90 -8.31 20.91
CA GLY A 5 25.55 -8.16 20.39
C GLY A 5 25.17 -6.69 20.41
N ILE A 6 24.50 -6.25 19.36
CA ILE A 6 23.80 -4.96 19.36
C ILE A 6 22.88 -4.96 20.58
N GLY A 7 23.04 -4.00 21.49
CA GLY A 7 22.17 -3.87 22.64
C GLY A 7 20.71 -3.70 22.19
N LEU A 8 19.77 -3.93 23.11
CA LEU A 8 18.34 -3.80 22.81
C LEU A 8 17.99 -2.42 22.24
N SER A 9 18.62 -1.36 22.76
CA SER A 9 18.49 0.02 22.28
C SER A 9 18.87 0.16 20.81
N GLU A 10 20.02 -0.40 20.43
CA GLU A 10 20.54 -0.35 19.08
C GLU A 10 19.65 -1.15 18.13
N ALA A 11 19.20 -2.33 18.56
CA ALA A 11 18.26 -3.15 17.79
C ALA A 11 16.95 -2.40 17.49
N VAL A 12 16.35 -1.75 18.51
CA VAL A 12 15.14 -0.94 18.35
C VAL A 12 15.40 0.25 17.41
N TYR A 13 16.53 0.94 17.57
CA TYR A 13 16.90 2.07 16.73
C TYR A 13 17.05 1.66 15.25
N TYR A 14 17.77 0.56 14.98
CA TYR A 14 17.93 0.03 13.63
C TYR A 14 16.60 -0.42 13.03
N ALA A 15 15.73 -1.06 13.80
CA ALA A 15 14.40 -1.45 13.33
C ALA A 15 13.55 -0.22 12.97
N GLY A 16 13.54 0.80 13.82
CA GLY A 16 12.80 2.04 13.59
C GLY A 16 13.25 2.76 12.31
N ILE A 17 14.56 2.95 12.12
CA ILE A 17 15.10 3.59 10.91
C ILE A 17 14.77 2.79 9.66
N LYS A 18 14.90 1.46 9.71
CA LYS A 18 14.58 0.60 8.56
C LYS A 18 13.10 0.71 8.19
N LEU A 19 12.21 0.65 9.17
CA LEU A 19 10.76 0.77 8.94
C LEU A 19 10.41 2.14 8.37
N ILE A 20 10.90 3.23 8.97
CA ILE A 20 10.63 4.59 8.48
C ILE A 20 11.20 4.80 7.08
N GLY A 21 12.46 4.41 6.86
CA GLY A 21 13.13 4.56 5.57
C GLY A 21 12.45 3.77 4.46
N TRP A 22 12.04 2.54 4.74
CA TRP A 22 11.30 1.73 3.78
C TRP A 22 9.91 2.30 3.50
N ASN A 23 9.21 2.72 4.54
CA ASN A 23 7.88 3.31 4.42
C ASN A 23 7.90 4.60 3.58
N LEU A 24 8.93 5.44 3.74
CA LEU A 24 9.14 6.63 2.90
C LEU A 24 9.41 6.24 1.45
N LEU A 25 10.24 5.21 1.22
CA LEU A 25 10.58 4.74 -0.13
C LEU A 25 9.35 4.23 -0.89
N THR A 26 8.47 3.47 -0.23
CA THR A 26 7.28 2.88 -0.88
C THR A 26 6.12 3.86 -1.06
N HIS A 27 6.03 4.90 -0.23
CA HIS A 27 5.07 6.01 -0.42
C HIS A 27 5.51 7.04 -1.45
N ALA A 28 6.82 7.17 -1.69
CA ALA A 28 7.32 8.12 -2.68
C ALA A 28 6.73 7.81 -4.06
N ASN A 29 6.52 8.84 -4.87
CA ASN A 29 6.16 8.66 -6.29
C ASN A 29 7.34 8.17 -7.16
N LEU A 30 8.38 7.61 -6.52
CA LEU A 30 9.54 7.03 -7.18
C LEU A 30 9.24 5.58 -7.56
N ARG A 31 8.67 5.41 -8.74
CA ARG A 31 8.10 4.14 -9.23
C ARG A 31 9.10 3.36 -10.07
N TRP A 32 10.23 3.02 -9.45
CA TRP A 32 11.33 2.27 -10.08
C TRP A 32 10.90 0.88 -10.55
N ASP A 33 9.89 0.33 -9.89
CA ASP A 33 9.25 -0.94 -10.21
C ASP A 33 8.42 -0.89 -11.49
N ASP A 34 7.84 0.27 -11.87
CA ASP A 34 7.16 0.43 -13.17
C ASP A 34 8.14 0.19 -14.34
N TRP A 35 9.41 0.60 -14.19
CA TRP A 35 10.44 0.36 -15.21
C TRP A 35 10.76 -1.13 -15.35
N LEU A 36 10.90 -1.84 -14.22
CA LEU A 36 11.13 -3.29 -14.21
C LEU A 36 9.91 -4.08 -14.74
N ARG A 37 8.69 -3.64 -14.43
CA ARG A 37 7.45 -4.29 -14.89
C ARG A 37 7.26 -4.18 -16.40
N LYS A 38 7.63 -3.06 -17.00
CA LYS A 38 7.49 -2.83 -18.46
C LYS A 38 8.31 -3.79 -19.31
N ASN A 39 9.43 -4.30 -18.79
CA ASN A 39 10.29 -5.22 -19.51
C ASN A 39 9.92 -6.67 -19.18
N SER A 40 9.52 -7.43 -20.21
CA SER A 40 9.06 -8.83 -20.09
C SER A 40 10.10 -9.78 -19.49
N ARG A 41 11.40 -9.44 -19.57
CA ARG A 41 12.47 -10.22 -18.97
C ARG A 41 12.61 -9.98 -17.47
N THR A 42 12.34 -8.76 -17.00
CA THR A 42 12.49 -8.37 -15.59
C THR A 42 11.20 -8.49 -14.80
N ALA A 43 10.04 -8.45 -15.46
CA ALA A 43 8.74 -8.53 -14.81
C ALA A 43 8.54 -9.80 -13.95
N PRO A 44 8.94 -11.02 -14.38
CA PRO A 44 8.80 -12.21 -13.53
C PRO A 44 9.67 -12.16 -12.28
N TRP A 45 10.87 -11.58 -12.39
CA TRP A 45 11.76 -11.38 -11.24
C TRP A 45 11.21 -10.38 -10.26
N LEU A 46 10.65 -9.27 -10.77
CA LEU A 46 9.94 -8.31 -9.92
C LEU A 46 8.79 -8.98 -9.18
N THR A 47 7.97 -9.78 -9.87
CA THR A 47 6.89 -10.54 -9.22
C THR A 47 7.41 -11.49 -8.15
N ALA A 48 8.52 -12.21 -8.39
CA ALA A 48 9.13 -13.07 -7.37
C ALA A 48 9.61 -12.26 -6.15
N ILE A 49 10.20 -11.08 -6.38
CA ILE A 49 10.62 -10.15 -5.31
C ILE A 49 9.41 -9.66 -4.51
N GLU A 50 8.29 -9.37 -5.18
CA GLU A 50 7.03 -8.91 -4.57
C GLU A 50 6.34 -9.96 -3.70
N HIS A 51 6.74 -11.23 -3.75
CA HIS A 51 6.31 -12.24 -2.78
C HIS A 51 7.11 -12.19 -1.47
N ILE A 52 8.14 -11.36 -1.40
CA ILE A 52 9.05 -11.26 -0.25
C ILE A 52 9.05 -9.85 0.32
N ILE A 53 9.17 -8.83 -0.53
CA ILE A 53 9.24 -7.42 -0.13
C ILE A 53 8.19 -6.55 -0.83
N VAL A 54 7.73 -5.53 -0.11
CA VAL A 54 6.75 -4.54 -0.59
C VAL A 54 7.45 -3.54 -1.51
N THR A 55 7.02 -3.47 -2.77
CA THR A 55 7.48 -2.45 -3.74
C THR A 55 6.65 -1.17 -3.64
N PRO A 56 7.12 -0.03 -4.19
CA PRO A 56 6.30 1.18 -4.28
C PRO A 56 4.94 0.93 -4.95
N GLY A 57 4.88 0.12 -6.00
CA GLY A 57 3.67 -0.25 -6.71
C GLY A 57 2.70 -1.02 -5.83
N MET A 58 3.16 -2.03 -5.09
CA MET A 58 2.32 -2.76 -4.15
C MET A 58 1.69 -1.84 -3.10
N HIS A 59 2.49 -0.94 -2.55
CA HIS A 59 2.04 0.02 -1.55
C HIS A 59 1.08 1.07 -2.13
N ASN A 60 1.32 1.51 -3.36
CA ASN A 60 0.40 2.39 -4.07
C ASN A 60 -0.92 1.68 -4.42
N THR A 61 -0.88 0.39 -4.75
CA THR A 61 -2.08 -0.44 -4.94
C THR A 61 -2.91 -0.54 -3.67
N HIS A 62 -2.27 -0.65 -2.50
CA HIS A 62 -2.93 -0.60 -1.20
C HIS A 62 -3.60 0.75 -0.92
N HIS A 63 -3.05 1.87 -1.41
CA HIS A 63 -3.67 3.20 -1.30
C HIS A 63 -4.58 3.55 -2.47
N GLY A 64 -4.78 2.62 -3.40
CA GLY A 64 -5.42 2.84 -4.68
C GLY A 64 -6.73 2.11 -4.81
N TRP A 65 -7.67 2.71 -5.54
CA TRP A 65 -8.94 2.07 -5.89
C TRP A 65 -9.26 2.20 -7.37
N GLY A 66 -10.10 1.29 -7.85
CA GLY A 66 -10.54 1.23 -9.24
C GLY A 66 -9.48 0.67 -10.19
N GLY A 67 -9.97 0.05 -11.28
CA GLY A 67 -9.13 -0.68 -12.21
C GLY A 67 -8.57 -1.99 -11.60
N PRO A 68 -7.68 -2.69 -12.30
CA PRO A 68 -7.16 -3.99 -11.86
C PRO A 68 -6.18 -3.89 -10.67
N ASP A 69 -5.50 -2.74 -10.52
CA ASP A 69 -4.39 -2.56 -9.56
C ASP A 69 -4.67 -1.51 -8.47
N GLY A 70 -5.93 -1.11 -8.31
CA GLY A 70 -6.39 -0.39 -7.11
C GLY A 70 -7.08 -1.35 -6.16
N LYS A 71 -6.39 -1.80 -5.11
CA LYS A 71 -6.84 -2.84 -4.17
C LYS A 71 -6.58 -2.43 -2.72
N ASN A 72 -7.42 -1.54 -2.19
CA ASN A 72 -7.34 -1.02 -0.82
C ASN A 72 -7.40 -2.08 0.31
N TYR A 73 -7.86 -3.29 0.01
CA TYR A 73 -8.01 -4.40 0.99
C TYR A 73 -7.00 -5.53 0.76
N CYS A 74 -5.85 -5.21 0.18
CA CYS A 74 -4.73 -6.12 -0.06
C CYS A 74 -3.41 -5.43 0.32
N ASN A 75 -2.30 -6.18 0.35
CA ASN A 75 -0.93 -5.68 0.61
C ASN A 75 -0.80 -4.87 1.91
N PHE A 76 -1.18 -5.47 3.04
CA PHE A 76 -1.18 -4.83 4.36
C PHE A 76 0.20 -4.67 5.00
N SER A 77 1.19 -5.45 4.55
CA SER A 77 2.53 -5.40 5.13
C SER A 77 3.24 -4.10 4.76
N ILE A 78 4.08 -3.60 5.68
CA ILE A 78 4.88 -2.39 5.43
C ILE A 78 6.13 -2.72 4.60
N MET A 79 6.79 -3.84 4.89
CA MET A 79 8.10 -4.18 4.31
C MET A 79 8.13 -5.56 3.69
N PHE A 80 7.63 -6.59 4.39
CA PHE A 80 7.71 -7.97 3.94
C PHE A 80 6.35 -8.47 3.47
N SER A 81 6.09 -8.39 2.17
CA SER A 81 4.87 -8.91 1.54
C SER A 81 4.75 -10.43 1.61
N PHE A 82 5.79 -11.12 2.07
CA PHE A 82 5.70 -12.53 2.45
C PHE A 82 4.53 -12.80 3.40
N PHE A 83 4.24 -11.90 4.34
CA PHE A 83 3.08 -12.07 5.22
C PHE A 83 1.77 -11.96 4.45
N ASP A 84 1.67 -11.00 3.52
CA ASP A 84 0.50 -10.93 2.62
C ASP A 84 0.34 -12.20 1.78
N TRP A 85 1.46 -12.81 1.37
CA TRP A 85 1.41 -14.05 0.61
C TRP A 85 0.82 -15.20 1.43
N ILE A 86 1.34 -15.45 2.63
CA ILE A 86 0.89 -16.58 3.45
C ILE A 86 -0.50 -16.39 4.04
N PHE A 87 -0.94 -15.14 4.22
CA PHE A 87 -2.29 -14.81 4.71
C PHE A 87 -3.30 -14.53 3.58
N GLY A 88 -2.89 -14.64 2.31
CA GLY A 88 -3.79 -14.55 1.15
C GLY A 88 -4.26 -13.13 0.82
N THR A 89 -3.51 -12.10 1.25
CA THR A 89 -3.81 -10.68 1.00
C THR A 89 -2.86 -10.06 -0.03
N LEU A 90 -1.97 -10.86 -0.64
CA LEU A 90 -1.02 -10.41 -1.65
C LEU A 90 -1.69 -10.10 -2.99
N HIS A 91 -1.43 -8.91 -3.51
CA HIS A 91 -1.70 -8.53 -4.90
C HIS A 91 -0.42 -7.98 -5.54
N CYS A 92 0.11 -8.67 -6.56
CA CYS A 92 1.26 -8.20 -7.34
C CYS A 92 0.79 -7.35 -8.53
N PRO A 93 0.97 -6.02 -8.51
CA PRO A 93 0.32 -5.13 -9.47
C PRO A 93 0.95 -5.20 -10.87
N GLN A 94 0.13 -5.21 -11.92
CA GLN A 94 0.63 -5.18 -13.30
C GLN A 94 0.78 -3.75 -13.86
N GLY A 95 0.21 -2.77 -13.18
CA GLY A 95 0.25 -1.35 -13.51
C GLY A 95 0.03 -0.47 -12.28
N ARG A 96 -0.68 0.65 -12.49
CA ARG A 96 -0.96 1.65 -11.45
C ARG A 96 -2.44 1.66 -11.11
N PRO A 97 -2.80 1.98 -9.86
CA PRO A 97 -4.20 2.20 -9.51
C PRO A 97 -4.80 3.33 -10.34
N LYS A 98 -6.10 3.24 -10.63
CA LYS A 98 -6.82 4.27 -11.39
C LYS A 98 -7.00 5.55 -10.58
N ASN A 99 -7.35 5.39 -9.29
CA ASN A 99 -7.58 6.46 -8.34
C ASN A 99 -6.83 6.17 -7.03
N TYR A 100 -6.64 7.18 -6.19
CA TYR A 100 -6.03 7.06 -4.85
C TYR A 100 -7.01 7.48 -3.76
N GLY A 101 -6.80 6.96 -2.56
CA GLY A 101 -7.63 7.21 -1.38
C GLY A 101 -8.76 6.18 -1.24
N LEU A 102 -9.84 6.59 -0.59
CA LEU A 102 -11.03 5.76 -0.43
C LEU A 102 -12.02 6.01 -1.58
N PRO A 103 -12.77 4.99 -2.03
CA PRO A 103 -13.83 5.18 -3.00
C PRO A 103 -14.96 6.05 -2.40
N GLY A 104 -15.58 6.88 -3.23
CA GLY A 104 -16.67 7.78 -2.85
C GLY A 104 -16.27 9.25 -2.73
N GLU A 105 -17.11 10.05 -2.06
CA GLU A 105 -16.84 11.48 -1.89
C GLU A 105 -15.68 11.70 -0.91
N ASN A 106 -14.78 12.63 -1.25
CA ASN A 106 -13.74 13.07 -0.33
C ASN A 106 -14.35 13.69 0.92
N ALA A 107 -13.98 13.17 2.08
CA ALA A 107 -14.40 13.74 3.35
C ALA A 107 -13.81 15.15 3.51
N HIS A 108 -14.48 15.99 4.29
CA HIS A 108 -13.89 17.26 4.69
C HIS A 108 -12.64 16.96 5.54
N TRP A 109 -11.52 17.66 5.31
CA TRP A 109 -10.25 17.41 6.03
C TRP A 109 -10.41 17.36 7.55
N ALA A 110 -11.31 18.19 8.12
CA ALA A 110 -11.55 18.20 9.56
C ALA A 110 -12.25 16.92 10.05
N GLU A 111 -13.05 16.28 9.19
CA GLU A 111 -13.61 14.95 9.48
C GLU A 111 -12.52 13.89 9.44
N GLU A 112 -11.62 13.91 8.45
CA GLU A 112 -10.50 12.97 8.38
C GLU A 112 -9.56 13.07 9.61
N VAL A 113 -9.33 14.29 10.12
CA VAL A 113 -8.42 14.52 11.26
C VAL A 113 -9.10 14.30 12.61
N PHE A 114 -10.37 14.70 12.77
CA PHE A 114 -11.05 14.74 14.07
C PHE A 114 -12.23 13.77 14.20
N TYR A 115 -12.35 12.77 13.34
CA TYR A 115 -13.33 11.70 13.52
C TYR A 115 -13.16 11.02 14.90
N PRO A 116 -14.24 10.69 15.64
CA PRO A 116 -15.66 10.88 15.32
C PRO A 116 -16.25 12.23 15.81
N PHE A 117 -15.42 13.13 16.36
CA PHE A 117 -15.85 14.38 17.01
C PHE A 117 -16.30 15.46 16.02
N TYR A 118 -15.77 15.46 14.81
CA TYR A 118 -16.27 16.27 13.70
C TYR A 118 -16.80 15.36 12.59
N ARG A 119 -18.06 15.58 12.19
CA ARG A 119 -18.68 14.90 11.05
C ARG A 119 -19.25 15.96 10.11
N SER A 120 -18.81 15.96 8.86
CA SER A 120 -19.36 16.86 7.86
C SER A 120 -20.76 16.38 7.47
N LYS A 121 -21.58 17.31 6.95
CA LYS A 121 -22.86 16.94 6.34
C LYS A 121 -22.58 16.29 4.98
N SER A 122 -22.30 14.98 4.97
CA SER A 122 -22.13 14.19 3.75
C SER A 122 -23.33 14.36 2.80
N LYS A 123 -23.08 14.53 1.49
CA LYS A 123 -24.15 14.41 0.49
C LYS A 123 -24.52 12.93 0.38
N SER A 124 -25.83 12.66 0.36
CA SER A 124 -26.42 11.33 0.49
C SER A 124 -25.69 10.20 -0.27
N LEU A 125 -25.44 9.09 0.44
CA LEU A 125 -24.89 7.80 -0.03
C LEU A 125 -25.50 7.26 -1.34
N LYS A 126 -26.70 7.72 -1.75
CA LYS A 126 -27.33 7.32 -3.02
C LYS A 126 -26.51 7.68 -4.26
N HIS A 127 -25.62 8.67 -4.20
CA HIS A 127 -24.76 9.04 -5.32
C HIS A 127 -23.53 8.12 -5.47
N GLN A 128 -23.21 7.32 -4.44
CA GLN A 128 -21.99 6.52 -4.34
C GLN A 128 -22.16 5.07 -4.81
N ALA A 129 -23.41 4.63 -5.06
CA ALA A 129 -23.73 3.24 -5.40
C ALA A 129 -23.00 2.69 -6.66
N PRO A 130 -22.73 3.48 -7.72
CA PRO A 130 -21.99 2.97 -8.88
C PRO A 130 -20.50 2.75 -8.59
N GLU A 131 -19.84 3.70 -7.91
CA GLU A 131 -18.40 3.63 -7.59
C GLU A 131 -18.09 2.58 -6.52
N LEU A 132 -18.99 2.41 -5.54
CA LEU A 132 -18.88 1.35 -4.53
C LEU A 132 -19.05 -0.04 -5.14
N LYS A 133 -19.93 -0.20 -6.13
CA LYS A 133 -20.06 -1.49 -6.85
C LYS A 133 -18.79 -1.83 -7.62
N ASP A 134 -18.20 -0.87 -8.32
CA ASP A 134 -16.93 -1.07 -9.03
C ASP A 134 -15.75 -1.36 -8.09
N ALA A 135 -15.79 -0.86 -6.84
CA ALA A 135 -14.77 -1.13 -5.82
C ALA A 135 -14.95 -2.47 -5.08
N VAL A 136 -16.16 -3.02 -5.03
CA VAL A 136 -16.50 -4.25 -4.29
C VAL A 136 -16.62 -5.49 -5.19
N GLU A 137 -17.05 -5.33 -6.44
CA GLU A 137 -17.40 -6.46 -7.31
C GLU A 137 -16.21 -7.11 -8.07
N ARG A 138 -14.93 -6.77 -7.80
CA ARG A 138 -13.77 -7.37 -8.51
C ARG A 138 -12.49 -7.47 -7.68
#